data_AF-A0A1A6FWI0-F1
#
_entry.id   AF-A0A1A6FWI0-F1
#
_cell.length_a   1.000
_cell.length_b   1.000
_cell.length_c   1.000
_cell.angle_alpha   90.00
_cell.angle_beta   90.00
_cell.angle_gamma   90.00
#
_symmetry.space_group_name_H-M   'P 1'
#
loop_
_entity.id
_entity.type
_entity.pdbx_description
1 polymer ?
#
loop_
_entity_poly.entity_id
_entity_poly.type
_entity_poly.pdbx_seq_one_letter_code
_entity_poly.pdbx_strand_id
1 'polypeptide(L)'
;MGSNSSPPAVLQFCYENVNGSCVKTPYSPGSRVILYGVFGVGAVLAVFGNLLVMISILHFKQLHSPTNFLIASLACADFWVGVSVMPFSMVRSIESCWYFGRSFCTFHTCCDVAFCYSSLFHLCFISIDRYIAVTDPLVYPTKFTVSVSGICISISWILPLVYSGAVFYTGVYDDGLEELSSALNCVGGCQVHNVKLQARVP
;
A
#
# COMPACT_ATOMS: atom_id res chain seq x y z
N MET A 1 -21.16 48.04 8.03
CA MET A 1 -21.07 46.57 8.15
C MET A 1 -21.84 45.95 7.00
N GLY A 2 -21.14 45.62 5.92
CA GLY A 2 -21.69 44.93 4.75
C GLY A 2 -20.78 43.74 4.49
N SER A 3 -21.35 42.56 4.61
CA SER A 3 -20.75 41.22 4.57
C SER A 3 -19.73 41.00 3.44
N ASN A 4 -18.54 40.53 3.81
CA ASN A 4 -17.52 39.96 2.92
C ASN A 4 -18.12 38.83 2.07
N SER A 5 -18.36 39.10 0.80
CA SER A 5 -18.65 38.11 -0.22
C SER A 5 -17.37 37.36 -0.58
N SER A 6 -17.11 36.26 0.11
CA SER A 6 -16.19 35.22 -0.34
C SER A 6 -16.64 34.72 -1.73
N PRO A 7 -15.76 34.59 -2.74
CA PRO A 7 -16.17 34.08 -4.04
C PRO A 7 -16.61 32.60 -3.93
N PRO A 8 -17.57 32.14 -4.74
CA PRO A 8 -18.00 30.75 -4.73
C PRO A 8 -16.81 29.86 -5.12
N ALA A 9 -16.52 28.83 -4.33
CA ALA A 9 -15.50 27.85 -4.68
C ALA A 9 -15.83 27.26 -6.05
N VAL A 10 -15.03 27.56 -7.07
CA VAL A 10 -15.18 27.00 -8.41
C VAL A 10 -15.02 25.49 -8.27
N LEU A 11 -16.09 24.73 -8.57
CA LEU A 11 -16.09 23.29 -8.44
C LEU A 11 -15.20 22.71 -9.55
N GLN A 12 -13.97 22.34 -9.21
CA GLN A 12 -13.01 21.81 -10.16
C GLN A 12 -13.17 20.30 -10.24
N PHE A 13 -13.21 19.76 -11.46
CA PHE A 13 -13.33 18.32 -11.71
C PHE A 13 -11.99 17.72 -12.13
N CYS A 14 -11.81 16.41 -11.96
CA CYS A 14 -10.62 15.69 -12.46
C CYS A 14 -10.54 15.72 -14.00
N TYR A 15 -11.69 15.64 -14.66
CA TYR A 15 -11.85 15.76 -16.11
C TYR A 15 -13.01 16.70 -16.41
N GLU A 16 -12.72 17.88 -16.97
CA GLU A 16 -13.73 18.93 -17.23
C GLU A 16 -14.72 18.55 -18.33
N ASN A 17 -14.33 17.69 -19.28
CA ASN A 17 -15.16 17.32 -20.44
C ASN A 17 -15.92 15.98 -20.27
N VAL A 18 -15.91 15.38 -19.08
CA VAL A 18 -16.50 14.05 -18.85
C VAL A 18 -17.65 14.13 -17.85
N ASN A 19 -18.86 13.74 -18.27
CA ASN A 19 -20.02 13.63 -17.38
C ASN A 19 -19.74 12.58 -16.30
N GLY A 20 -19.91 12.96 -15.02
CA GLY A 20 -19.67 12.09 -13.86
C GLY A 20 -18.21 12.05 -13.40
N SER A 21 -17.38 13.05 -13.72
CA SER A 21 -16.01 13.15 -13.18
C SER A 21 -16.00 13.46 -11.68
N CYS A 22 -14.99 12.94 -10.97
CA CYS A 22 -14.80 13.23 -9.56
C CYS A 22 -14.48 14.70 -9.32
N VAL A 23 -14.96 15.22 -8.19
CA VAL A 23 -14.64 16.56 -7.72
C VAL A 23 -13.21 16.56 -7.17
N LYS A 24 -12.39 17.46 -7.70
CA LYS A 24 -11.05 17.72 -7.20
C LYS A 24 -11.17 18.50 -5.90
N THR A 25 -10.54 18.00 -4.83
CA THR A 25 -10.51 18.74 -3.56
C THR A 25 -9.58 19.95 -3.69
N PRO A 26 -10.08 21.18 -3.41
CA PRO A 26 -9.25 22.36 -3.50
C PRO A 26 -8.35 22.45 -2.26
N TYR A 27 -7.11 21.99 -2.38
CA TYR A 27 -6.09 22.27 -1.38
C TYR A 27 -5.48 23.66 -1.61
N SER A 28 -5.29 24.42 -0.53
CA SER A 28 -4.49 25.65 -0.53
C SER A 28 -3.10 25.38 -1.12
N PRO A 29 -2.50 26.30 -1.90
CA PRO A 29 -1.17 26.12 -2.46
C PRO A 29 -0.12 25.76 -1.39
N GLY A 30 -0.23 26.32 -0.18
CA GLY A 30 0.65 25.99 0.93
C GLY A 30 0.49 24.54 1.42
N SER A 31 -0.75 24.07 1.59
CA SER A 31 -0.99 22.69 2.04
C SER A 31 -0.61 21.66 0.98
N ARG A 32 -0.77 21.98 -0.32
CA ARG A 32 -0.28 21.11 -1.41
C ARG A 32 1.23 20.91 -1.34
N VAL A 33 1.99 22.01 -1.20
CA VAL A 33 3.46 21.94 -1.10
C VAL A 33 3.88 21.15 0.14
N ILE A 34 3.23 21.36 1.28
CA ILE A 34 3.51 20.61 2.51
C ILE A 34 3.23 19.11 2.30
N LEU A 35 2.09 18.74 1.71
CA LEU A 35 1.74 17.34 1.47
C LEU A 35 2.73 16.68 0.50
N TYR A 36 3.07 17.33 -0.63
CA TYR A 36 4.09 16.83 -1.55
C TYR A 36 5.45 16.66 -0.87
N GLY A 37 5.83 17.62 -0.03
CA GLY A 37 7.06 17.55 0.76
C GLY A 37 7.05 16.36 1.73
N VAL A 38 6.00 16.20 2.52
CA VAL A 38 5.89 15.12 3.52
C VAL A 38 5.86 13.74 2.85
N PHE A 39 5.02 13.55 1.84
CA PHE A 39 4.95 12.27 1.14
C PHE A 39 6.22 11.97 0.34
N GLY A 40 6.80 12.99 -0.30
CA GLY A 40 8.05 12.85 -1.06
C GLY A 40 9.23 12.49 -0.16
N VAL A 41 9.42 13.22 0.94
CA VAL A 41 10.46 12.91 1.93
C VAL A 41 10.21 11.54 2.56
N GLY A 42 8.96 11.22 2.92
CA GLY A 42 8.60 9.90 3.45
C GLY A 42 8.94 8.77 2.49
N ALA A 43 8.65 8.92 1.20
CA ALA A 43 8.99 7.93 0.18
C ALA A 43 10.51 7.77 0.02
N VAL A 44 11.27 8.87 -0.03
CA VAL A 44 12.74 8.82 -0.11
C VAL A 44 13.34 8.14 1.12
N LEU A 45 12.86 8.47 2.31
CA LEU A 45 13.29 7.83 3.56
C LEU A 45 12.95 6.35 3.59
N ALA A 46 11.76 5.96 3.15
CA ALA A 46 11.36 4.56 3.07
C ALA A 46 12.26 3.78 2.10
N VAL A 47 12.50 4.32 0.90
CA VAL A 47 13.35 3.65 -0.12
C VAL A 47 14.80 3.54 0.38
N PHE A 48 15.38 4.66 0.81
CA PHE A 48 16.78 4.68 1.24
C PHE A 48 17.01 3.89 2.53
N GLY A 49 16.13 4.06 3.53
CA GLY A 49 16.22 3.36 4.81
C GLY A 49 16.13 1.85 4.64
N ASN A 50 15.14 1.35 3.88
CA ASN A 50 14.99 -0.07 3.63
C ASN A 50 16.13 -0.65 2.78
N LEU A 51 16.63 0.11 1.81
CA LEU A 51 17.80 -0.29 1.03
C LEU A 51 19.05 -0.43 1.91
N LEU A 52 19.28 0.51 2.83
CA LEU A 52 20.39 0.44 3.79
C LEU A 52 20.29 -0.77 4.71
N VAL A 53 19.09 -1.09 5.21
CA VAL A 53 18.85 -2.28 6.04
C VAL A 53 19.18 -3.55 5.25
N MET A 54 18.68 -3.65 4.02
CA MET A 54 18.95 -4.78 3.14
C MET A 54 20.45 -4.94 2.86
N ILE A 55 21.13 -3.87 2.46
CA ILE A 55 22.58 -3.89 2.17
C ILE A 55 23.36 -4.28 3.42
N SER A 56 23.01 -3.73 4.58
CA SER A 56 23.72 -4.03 5.85
C SER A 56 23.65 -5.52 6.17
N ILE A 57 22.47 -6.13 6.07
CA ILE A 57 22.30 -7.55 6.39
C ILE A 57 23.02 -8.45 5.37
N LEU A 58 22.98 -8.11 4.08
CA LEU A 58 23.63 -8.90 3.02
C LEU A 58 25.17 -8.75 3.01
N HIS A 59 25.68 -7.60 3.43
CA HIS A 59 27.11 -7.31 3.44
C HIS A 59 27.81 -7.91 4.67
N PHE A 60 27.23 -7.79 5.86
CA PHE A 60 27.85 -8.25 7.09
C PHE A 60 27.46 -9.70 7.40
N LYS A 61 28.36 -10.65 7.11
CA LYS A 61 28.17 -12.08 7.43
C LYS A 61 27.85 -12.35 8.91
N GLN A 62 28.28 -11.48 9.83
CA GLN A 62 27.95 -11.59 11.26
C GLN A 62 26.44 -11.43 11.54
N LEU A 63 25.71 -10.77 10.64
CA LEU A 63 24.26 -10.58 10.72
C LEU A 63 23.48 -11.70 10.02
N HIS A 64 24.12 -12.75 9.50
CA HIS A 64 23.41 -13.85 8.84
C HIS A 64 22.74 -14.78 9.87
N SER A 65 21.58 -14.34 10.37
CA SER A 65 20.69 -15.12 11.22
C SER A 65 19.33 -15.34 10.53
N PRO A 66 18.57 -16.39 10.88
CA PRO A 66 17.24 -16.63 10.34
C PRO A 66 16.29 -15.43 10.47
N THR A 67 16.32 -14.73 11.61
CA THR A 67 15.53 -13.52 11.86
C THR A 67 15.96 -12.35 10.98
N ASN A 68 17.27 -12.17 10.77
CA ASN A 68 17.75 -11.09 9.92
C ASN A 68 17.40 -11.30 8.45
N PHE A 69 17.27 -12.55 7.97
CA PHE A 69 16.72 -12.82 6.64
C PHE A 69 15.25 -12.41 6.52
N LEU A 70 14.43 -12.60 7.56
CA LEU A 70 13.04 -12.09 7.59
C LEU A 70 13.00 -10.56 7.55
N ILE A 71 13.88 -9.90 8.30
CA ILE A 71 14.02 -8.44 8.30
C ILE A 71 14.48 -7.93 6.93
N ALA A 72 15.43 -8.61 6.28
CA ALA A 72 15.87 -8.25 4.93
C ALA A 72 14.76 -8.41 3.88
N SER A 73 13.92 -9.46 4.00
CA SER A 73 12.75 -9.67 3.15
C SER A 73 11.68 -8.60 3.36
N LEU A 74 11.41 -8.24 4.62
CA LEU A 74 10.52 -7.12 4.97
C LEU A 74 11.02 -5.81 4.35
N ALA A 75 12.31 -5.50 4.51
CA ALA A 75 12.92 -4.32 3.90
C ALA A 75 12.85 -4.35 2.37
N CYS A 76 12.94 -5.53 1.74
CA CYS A 76 12.73 -5.68 0.30
C CYS A 76 11.30 -5.32 -0.11
N ALA A 77 10.29 -5.83 0.61
CA ALA A 77 8.90 -5.50 0.36
C ALA A 77 8.64 -3.99 0.51
N ASP A 78 9.10 -3.39 1.60
CA ASP A 78 8.90 -1.96 1.87
C ASP A 78 9.65 -1.06 0.88
N PHE A 79 10.81 -1.49 0.38
CA PHE A 79 11.52 -0.82 -0.73
C PHE A 79 10.65 -0.81 -2.00
N TRP A 80 10.09 -1.96 -2.39
CA TRP A 80 9.22 -2.03 -3.57
C TRP A 80 7.95 -1.18 -3.40
N VAL A 81 7.37 -1.13 -2.20
CA VAL A 81 6.24 -0.22 -1.89
C VAL A 81 6.67 1.24 -2.00
N GLY A 82 7.82 1.60 -1.44
CA GLY A 82 8.36 2.96 -1.48
C GLY A 82 8.62 3.46 -2.90
N VAL A 83 9.10 2.59 -3.79
CA VAL A 83 9.37 2.92 -5.20
C VAL A 83 8.10 2.90 -6.05
N SER A 84 7.25 1.90 -5.86
CA SER A 84 6.18 1.57 -6.83
C SER A 84 4.80 2.02 -6.41
N VAL A 85 4.53 2.11 -5.11
CA VAL A 85 3.17 2.37 -4.58
C VAL A 85 3.08 3.82 -4.10
N MET A 86 4.05 4.28 -3.31
CA MET A 86 4.03 5.61 -2.69
C MET A 86 3.94 6.78 -3.69
N PRO A 87 4.65 6.81 -4.83
CA PRO A 87 4.58 7.94 -5.76
C PRO A 87 3.19 8.11 -6.38
N PHE A 88 2.53 7.00 -6.72
CA PHE A 88 1.19 7.03 -7.32
C PHE A 88 0.11 7.30 -6.26
N SER A 89 0.27 6.74 -5.06
CA SER A 89 -0.59 7.07 -3.91
C SER A 89 -0.50 8.56 -3.57
N MET A 90 0.68 9.15 -3.62
CA MET A 90 0.88 10.59 -3.39
C MET A 90 0.09 11.44 -4.38
N VAL A 91 0.20 11.16 -5.69
CA VAL A 91 -0.57 11.87 -6.72
C VAL A 91 -2.07 11.72 -6.47
N ARG A 92 -2.54 10.50 -6.15
CA ARG A 92 -3.93 10.24 -5.83
C ARG A 92 -4.41 11.03 -4.61
N SER A 93 -3.64 11.05 -3.52
CA SER A 93 -4.03 11.70 -2.28
C SER A 93 -4.05 13.23 -2.40
N ILE A 94 -3.10 13.81 -3.13
CA ILE A 94 -2.98 15.28 -3.21
C ILE A 94 -3.91 15.85 -4.28
N GLU A 95 -4.00 15.21 -5.44
CA GLU A 95 -4.87 15.69 -6.51
C GLU A 95 -6.30 15.17 -6.34
N SER A 96 -6.54 14.20 -5.45
CA SER A 96 -7.83 13.48 -5.28
C SER A 96 -8.37 12.85 -6.58
N CYS A 97 -7.49 12.73 -7.58
CA CYS A 97 -7.79 12.33 -8.94
C CYS A 97 -6.79 11.28 -9.39
N TRP A 98 -7.26 10.32 -10.17
CA TRP A 98 -6.49 9.23 -10.75
C TRP A 98 -6.46 9.33 -12.26
N TYR A 99 -5.30 9.66 -12.80
CA TYR A 99 -5.10 9.93 -14.22
C TYR A 99 -4.50 8.74 -15.00
N PHE A 100 -4.02 7.71 -14.31
CA PHE A 100 -3.30 6.57 -14.89
C PHE A 100 -4.22 5.47 -15.46
N GLY A 101 -5.52 5.74 -15.53
CA GLY A 101 -6.53 4.80 -16.01
C GLY A 101 -6.98 3.77 -14.98
N ARG A 102 -8.13 3.14 -15.24
CA ARG A 102 -8.80 2.24 -14.30
C ARG A 102 -8.03 0.95 -14.05
N SER A 103 -7.47 0.33 -15.08
CA SER A 103 -6.70 -0.92 -14.94
C SER A 103 -5.49 -0.74 -14.01
N PHE A 104 -4.78 0.39 -14.12
CA PHE A 104 -3.65 0.69 -13.25
C PHE A 104 -4.09 1.01 -11.81
N CYS A 105 -5.23 1.69 -11.60
CA CYS A 105 -5.80 1.89 -10.26
C CYS A 105 -6.02 0.56 -9.55
N THR A 106 -6.65 -0.35 -10.28
CA THR A 106 -7.00 -1.66 -9.78
C THR A 106 -5.76 -2.50 -9.47
N PHE A 107 -4.78 -2.53 -10.37
CA PHE A 107 -3.49 -3.20 -10.15
C PHE A 107 -2.73 -2.59 -8.96
N HIS A 108 -2.63 -1.26 -8.91
CA HIS A 108 -1.96 -0.55 -7.82
C HIS A 108 -2.60 -0.87 -6.46
N THR A 109 -3.93 -0.88 -6.38
CA THR A 109 -4.65 -1.21 -5.15
C THR A 109 -4.42 -2.66 -4.73
N CYS A 110 -4.47 -3.60 -5.67
CA CYS A 110 -4.19 -5.02 -5.42
C CYS A 110 -2.77 -5.22 -4.87
N CYS A 111 -1.79 -4.52 -5.45
CA CYS A 111 -0.41 -4.52 -4.99
C CYS A 111 -0.27 -3.90 -3.59
N ASP A 112 -0.86 -2.74 -3.35
CA ASP A 112 -0.82 -2.04 -2.05
C ASP A 112 -1.32 -2.94 -0.91
N VAL A 113 -2.49 -3.57 -1.13
CA VAL A 113 -3.06 -4.54 -0.18
C VAL A 113 -2.13 -5.74 0.00
N ALA A 114 -1.67 -6.36 -1.10
CA ALA A 114 -0.81 -7.53 -1.01
C ALA A 114 0.50 -7.26 -0.25
N PHE A 115 1.16 -6.13 -0.52
CA PHE A 115 2.39 -5.74 0.16
C PHE A 115 2.14 -5.41 1.63
N CYS A 116 1.07 -4.68 1.97
CA CYS A 116 0.71 -4.41 3.37
C CYS A 116 0.49 -5.70 4.18
N TYR A 117 -0.26 -6.64 3.62
CA TYR A 117 -0.45 -7.96 4.23
C TYR A 117 0.86 -8.74 4.32
N SER A 118 1.72 -8.66 3.31
CA SER A 118 3.06 -9.26 3.36
C SER A 118 3.90 -8.71 4.50
N SER A 119 3.96 -7.38 4.68
CA SER A 119 4.69 -6.77 5.79
C SER A 119 4.11 -7.21 7.15
N LEU A 120 2.79 -7.32 7.26
CA LEU A 120 2.13 -7.85 8.47
C LEU A 120 2.58 -9.30 8.77
N PHE A 121 2.55 -10.20 7.78
CA PHE A 121 2.98 -11.59 7.99
C PHE A 121 4.46 -11.67 8.39
N HIS A 122 5.34 -10.87 7.78
CA HIS A 122 6.74 -10.79 8.17
C HIS A 122 6.89 -10.34 9.64
N LEU A 123 6.17 -9.30 10.06
CA LEU A 123 6.19 -8.83 11.45
C LEU A 123 5.63 -9.90 12.43
N CYS A 124 4.59 -10.63 12.04
CA CYS A 124 4.08 -11.74 12.84
C CYS A 124 5.12 -12.84 13.00
N PHE A 125 5.80 -13.25 11.92
CA PHE A 125 6.85 -14.28 12.01
C PHE A 125 8.06 -13.83 12.82
N ILE A 126 8.47 -12.55 12.69
CA ILE A 126 9.51 -11.97 13.55
C ILE A 126 9.07 -11.99 15.03
N SER A 127 7.81 -11.66 15.31
CA SER A 127 7.28 -11.67 16.67
C SER A 127 7.23 -13.08 17.25
N ILE A 128 6.84 -14.08 16.46
CA ILE A 128 6.83 -15.50 16.85
C ILE A 128 8.25 -16.00 17.11
N ASP A 129 9.21 -15.67 16.25
CA ASP A 129 10.63 -16.00 16.43
C ASP A 129 11.15 -15.44 17.77
N ARG A 130 10.89 -14.16 18.05
CA ARG A 130 11.30 -13.52 19.31
C ARG A 130 10.60 -14.12 20.51
N TYR A 131 9.33 -14.48 20.39
CA TYR A 131 8.58 -15.15 21.45
C TYR A 131 9.22 -16.50 21.81
N ILE A 132 9.48 -17.37 20.83
CA ILE A 132 10.08 -18.70 21.05
C ILE A 132 11.51 -18.57 21.62
N ALA A 133 12.27 -17.58 21.15
CA ALA A 133 13.63 -17.32 21.68
C ALA A 133 13.62 -17.00 23.18
N VAL A 134 12.57 -16.34 23.67
CA VAL A 134 12.44 -15.94 25.08
C VAL A 134 11.84 -17.06 25.93
N THR A 135 10.80 -17.77 25.44
CA THR A 135 10.13 -18.81 26.22
C THR A 135 10.92 -20.10 26.28
N ASP A 136 11.57 -20.50 25.19
CA ASP A 136 12.19 -21.82 25.03
C ASP A 136 13.61 -21.75 24.42
N PRO A 137 14.57 -21.14 25.13
CA PRO A 137 15.91 -20.86 24.60
C PRO A 137 16.70 -22.12 24.20
N LEU A 138 16.45 -23.25 24.86
CA LEU A 138 17.11 -24.54 24.59
C LEU A 138 16.60 -25.20 23.29
N VAL A 139 15.34 -24.94 22.91
CA VAL A 139 14.69 -25.54 21.75
C VAL A 139 14.80 -24.61 20.53
N TYR A 140 14.98 -23.31 20.74
CA TYR A 140 15.15 -22.27 19.73
C TYR A 140 16.08 -22.66 18.55
N PRO A 141 17.35 -23.06 18.76
CA PRO A 141 18.27 -23.33 17.65
C PRO A 141 17.86 -24.55 16.81
N THR A 142 17.05 -25.46 17.36
CA THR A 142 16.54 -26.63 16.63
C THR A 142 15.24 -26.36 15.88
N LYS A 143 14.45 -25.36 16.30
CA LYS A 143 13.18 -24.99 15.66
C LYS A 143 13.33 -23.90 14.61
N PHE A 144 14.23 -22.94 14.83
CA PHE A 144 14.35 -21.76 13.98
C PHE A 144 15.67 -21.80 13.21
N THR A 145 15.60 -22.37 11.99
CA THR A 145 16.76 -22.52 11.09
C THR A 145 16.61 -21.61 9.86
N VAL A 146 17.70 -21.45 9.09
CA VAL A 146 17.68 -20.66 7.84
C VAL A 146 16.64 -21.19 6.85
N SER A 147 16.45 -22.51 6.78
CA SER A 147 15.43 -23.14 5.94
C SER A 147 14.01 -22.75 6.37
N VAL A 148 13.74 -22.71 7.68
CA VAL A 148 12.44 -22.28 8.22
C VAL A 148 12.18 -20.81 7.89
N SER A 149 13.19 -19.94 8.04
CA SER A 149 13.10 -18.54 7.62
C SER A 149 12.75 -18.41 6.13
N GLY A 150 13.39 -19.19 5.25
CA GLY A 150 13.04 -19.23 3.82
C GLY A 150 11.60 -19.65 3.53
N ILE A 151 11.07 -20.61 4.30
CA ILE A 151 9.66 -21.03 4.20
C ILE A 151 8.73 -19.91 4.68
N CYS A 152 9.02 -19.27 5.82
CA CYS A 152 8.25 -18.14 6.33
C CYS A 152 8.22 -16.98 5.32
N ILE A 153 9.37 -16.64 4.70
CA ILE A 153 9.44 -15.64 3.63
C ILE A 153 8.51 -16.04 2.48
N SER A 154 8.63 -17.28 1.99
CA SER A 154 7.81 -17.77 0.88
C SER A 154 6.31 -17.68 1.19
N ILE A 155 5.90 -18.05 2.41
CA ILE A 155 4.52 -17.93 2.89
C ILE A 155 4.08 -16.47 2.94
N SER A 156 4.89 -15.58 3.51
CA SER A 156 4.60 -14.14 3.62
C SER A 156 4.46 -13.44 2.27
N TRP A 157 5.07 -13.97 1.21
CA TRP A 157 4.90 -13.44 -0.15
C TRP A 157 3.71 -14.07 -0.87
N ILE A 158 3.61 -15.40 -0.85
CA ILE A 158 2.62 -16.12 -1.64
C ILE A 158 1.20 -15.96 -1.06
N LEU A 159 1.01 -16.10 0.26
CA LEU A 159 -0.32 -16.02 0.86
C LEU A 159 -1.00 -14.67 0.61
N PRO A 160 -0.36 -13.51 0.83
CA PRO A 160 -0.96 -12.21 0.52
C PRO A 160 -1.22 -11.98 -0.95
N LEU A 161 -0.33 -12.42 -1.84
CA LEU A 161 -0.52 -12.29 -3.29
C LEU A 161 -1.71 -13.12 -3.77
N VAL A 162 -1.81 -14.36 -3.29
CA VAL A 162 -2.93 -15.25 -3.61
C VAL A 162 -4.22 -14.71 -2.99
N TYR A 163 -4.20 -14.25 -1.74
CA TYR A 163 -5.37 -13.68 -1.08
C TYR A 163 -5.86 -12.41 -1.80
N SER A 164 -4.97 -11.43 -2.03
CA SER A 164 -5.29 -10.20 -2.74
C SER A 164 -5.77 -10.49 -4.17
N GLY A 165 -5.08 -11.37 -4.88
CA GLY A 165 -5.47 -11.79 -6.24
C GLY A 165 -6.80 -12.55 -6.28
N ALA A 166 -7.07 -13.41 -5.30
CA ALA A 166 -8.33 -14.14 -5.20
C ALA A 166 -9.49 -13.21 -4.85
N VAL A 167 -9.32 -12.32 -3.86
CA VAL A 167 -10.31 -11.29 -3.52
C VAL A 167 -10.61 -10.42 -4.74
N PHE A 168 -9.57 -10.06 -5.48
CA PHE A 168 -9.69 -9.28 -6.70
C PHE A 168 -10.43 -10.03 -7.82
N TYR A 169 -10.11 -11.30 -8.05
CA TYR A 169 -10.72 -12.10 -9.12
C TYR A 169 -12.16 -12.54 -8.79
N THR A 170 -12.43 -12.85 -7.53
CA THR A 170 -13.74 -13.37 -7.09
C THR A 170 -14.74 -12.28 -6.71
N GLY A 171 -14.28 -11.07 -6.39
CA GLY A 171 -15.14 -9.95 -6.01
C GLY A 171 -15.99 -10.24 -4.76
N VAL A 172 -15.49 -11.05 -3.82
CA VAL A 172 -16.28 -11.61 -2.70
C VAL A 172 -16.62 -10.59 -1.60
N TYR A 173 -16.11 -9.36 -1.65
CA TYR A 173 -16.45 -8.31 -0.66
C TYR A 173 -17.78 -7.60 -0.92
N ASP A 174 -18.65 -8.17 -1.76
CA ASP A 174 -19.84 -7.50 -2.31
C ASP A 174 -21.19 -7.98 -1.76
N ASP A 175 -21.21 -8.79 -0.70
CA ASP A 175 -22.49 -9.21 -0.11
C ASP A 175 -22.96 -8.17 0.92
N GLY A 176 -23.34 -6.95 0.47
CA GLY A 176 -24.12 -6.03 1.32
C GLY A 176 -24.19 -4.53 1.03
N LEU A 177 -23.44 -3.93 0.07
CA LEU A 177 -23.40 -2.46 -0.07
C LEU A 177 -23.33 -1.94 -1.52
N GLU A 178 -24.05 -2.56 -2.45
CA GLU A 178 -24.03 -2.19 -3.89
C GLU A 178 -24.68 -0.82 -4.20
N GLU A 179 -25.66 -0.37 -3.39
CA GLU A 179 -26.40 0.89 -3.64
C GLU A 179 -25.60 2.15 -3.27
N LEU A 180 -24.85 2.13 -2.14
CA LEU A 180 -23.98 3.26 -1.75
C LEU A 180 -22.74 3.35 -2.64
N SER A 181 -22.33 2.21 -3.21
CA SER A 181 -21.18 2.07 -4.11
C SER A 181 -21.37 2.77 -5.45
N SER A 182 -22.53 2.62 -6.10
CA SER A 182 -22.82 3.31 -7.37
C SER A 182 -22.87 4.84 -7.23
N ALA A 183 -23.27 5.36 -6.07
CA ALA A 183 -23.30 6.79 -5.80
C ALA A 183 -21.90 7.41 -5.59
N LEU A 184 -20.89 6.61 -5.26
CA LEU A 184 -19.52 7.07 -4.94
C LEU A 184 -18.52 6.90 -6.09
N ASN A 185 -18.88 6.17 -7.14
CA ASN A 185 -18.01 5.90 -8.28
C ASN A 185 -18.08 7.05 -9.31
N CYS A 186 -16.99 7.79 -9.44
CA CYS A 186 -16.85 8.90 -10.39
C CYS A 186 -15.61 8.73 -11.28
N VAL A 187 -15.61 9.34 -12.46
CA VAL A 187 -14.51 9.25 -13.42
C VAL A 187 -13.31 10.05 -12.91
N GLY A 188 -12.19 9.34 -12.68
CA GLY A 188 -11.00 9.88 -12.03
C GLY A 188 -10.87 9.47 -10.56
N GLY A 189 -11.77 8.65 -10.02
CA GLY A 189 -11.65 8.08 -8.68
C GLY A 189 -10.83 6.79 -8.69
N CYS A 190 -10.12 6.52 -7.60
CA CYS A 190 -9.48 5.23 -7.34
C CYS A 190 -9.67 4.87 -5.86
N GLN A 191 -10.71 4.11 -5.55
CA GLN A 191 -11.12 3.74 -4.19
C GLN A 191 -11.05 2.22 -4.00
N VAL A 192 -10.59 1.80 -2.81
CA VAL A 192 -10.31 0.39 -2.45
C VAL A 192 -11.57 -0.46 -2.35
N HIS A 193 -12.75 0.16 -2.26
CA HIS A 193 -13.96 -0.52 -1.80
C HIS A 193 -14.85 -1.15 -2.88
N ASN A 194 -14.55 -1.08 -4.18
CA ASN A 194 -15.52 -1.53 -5.20
C ASN A 194 -14.89 -2.09 -6.49
N VAL A 195 -14.62 -3.40 -6.50
CA VAL A 195 -14.12 -4.13 -7.68
C VAL A 195 -15.26 -4.73 -8.54
N LYS A 196 -16.44 -5.09 -8.01
CA LYS A 196 -17.48 -5.75 -8.84
C LYS A 196 -18.19 -4.87 -9.87
N LEU A 197 -18.22 -3.55 -9.74
CA LEU A 197 -18.81 -2.69 -10.80
C LEU A 197 -17.92 -2.61 -12.06
N GLN A 198 -16.67 -3.10 -12.02
CA GLN A 198 -15.72 -3.03 -13.14
C GLN A 198 -15.84 -4.16 -14.18
N ALA A 199 -16.73 -5.15 -14.00
CA ALA A 199 -16.95 -6.22 -14.99
C ALA A 199 -18.22 -6.04 -15.85
N ARG A 200 -19.01 -4.98 -15.65
CA ARG A 200 -20.31 -4.79 -16.33
C ARG A 200 -20.53 -3.38 -16.92
N VAL A 201 -19.49 -2.78 -17.51
CA VAL A 201 -19.70 -1.62 -18.39
C VAL A 201 -19.10 -1.96 -19.75
N PRO A 202 -19.93 -2.22 -20.78
CA PRO A 202 -19.46 -2.31 -22.16
C PRO A 202 -18.91 -0.96 -22.65
#